data_AF-A0A2V7SUV0-F1
#
_entry.id   AF-A0A2V7SUV0-F1
#
_cell.length_a   1.000
_cell.length_b   1.000
_cell.length_c   1.000
_cell.angle_alpha   90.00
_cell.angle_beta   90.00
_cell.angle_gamma   90.00
#
_symmetry.space_group_name_H-M   'P 1'
#
loop_
_entity.id
_entity.type
_entity.pdbx_description
1 polymer ?
#
loop_
_entity_poly.entity_id
_entity_poly.type
_entity_poly.pdbx_seq_one_letter_code
_entity_poly.pdbx_strand_id
1 'polypeptide(L)'
;MLREWGRSLDLRQATSAARQWSDLVHLALVQGLPVPMLVALAIAASTTGISGSARLLTVVNGALLGVHLLLLRPLSRSYDRQGPTFWLSWLADPLAVARIVVSTVRHERQWRGRSYRRASPGSPSA
;
A
#
# COMPACT_ATOMS: atom_id res chain seq x y z
N MET A 1 3.13 17.83 7.31
CA MET A 1 1.92 17.09 7.75
C MET A 1 1.96 15.58 7.48
N LEU A 2 2.62 15.09 6.41
CA LEU A 2 2.69 13.64 6.07
C LEU A 2 3.60 12.76 6.96
N ARG A 3 4.23 13.31 8.02
CA ARG A 3 5.17 12.56 8.89
C ARG A 3 4.49 11.86 10.07
N GLU A 4 3.36 12.39 10.54
CA GLU A 4 2.72 11.91 11.78
C GLU A 4 1.68 10.79 11.54
N TRP A 5 1.21 10.64 10.29
CA TRP A 5 0.25 9.61 9.88
C TRP A 5 0.75 8.17 10.08
N GLY A 6 2.07 7.98 10.10
CA GLY A 6 2.68 6.67 10.31
C GLY A 6 2.30 6.05 11.65
N ARG A 7 2.12 6.84 12.73
CA ARG A 7 1.81 6.33 14.07
C ARG A 7 0.36 5.85 14.22
N SER A 8 -0.61 6.50 13.58
CA SER A 8 -2.02 6.10 13.63
C SER A 8 -2.24 4.75 12.94
N LEU A 9 -1.41 4.44 11.94
CA LEU A 9 -1.36 3.17 11.22
C LEU A 9 -0.43 2.14 11.88
N ASP A 10 0.41 2.56 12.83
CA ASP A 10 1.36 1.69 13.55
C ASP A 10 0.61 0.92 14.66
N LEU A 11 -0.23 -0.03 14.27
CA LEU A 11 -0.73 -1.10 15.15
C LEU A 11 0.37 -2.09 15.56
N ARG A 12 1.64 -1.75 15.32
CA ARG A 12 2.81 -2.60 15.57
C ARG A 12 3.04 -2.90 17.05
N GLN A 13 2.46 -2.11 17.96
CA GLN A 13 2.44 -2.47 19.38
C GLN A 13 1.43 -3.57 19.71
N ALA A 14 0.45 -3.83 18.84
CA ALA A 14 -0.57 -4.86 19.01
C ALA A 14 -0.39 -6.09 18.09
N THR A 15 0.49 -6.01 17.08
CA THR A 15 0.66 -7.05 16.05
C THR A 15 2.13 -7.47 15.94
N SER A 16 2.37 -8.78 15.84
CA SER A 16 3.73 -9.32 15.66
C SER A 16 4.34 -8.90 14.32
N ALA A 17 5.68 -8.80 14.27
CA ALA A 17 6.38 -8.41 13.06
C ALA A 17 6.06 -9.34 11.86
N ALA A 18 5.92 -10.65 12.10
CA ALA A 18 5.57 -11.61 11.06
C ALA A 18 4.19 -11.34 10.44
N ARG A 19 3.19 -11.02 11.28
CA ARG A 19 1.85 -10.67 10.79
C ARG A 19 1.87 -9.35 10.02
N GLN A 20 2.62 -8.36 10.48
CA GLN A 20 2.80 -7.10 9.76
C GLN A 20 3.42 -7.31 8.37
N TRP A 21 4.43 -8.17 8.24
CA TRP A 21 5.01 -8.51 6.93
C TRP A 21 4.04 -9.28 6.04
N SER A 22 3.26 -10.21 6.60
CA SER A 22 2.20 -10.91 5.86
C SER A 22 1.18 -9.93 5.27
N ASP A 23 0.75 -8.95 6.06
CA ASP A 23 -0.20 -7.92 5.62
C ASP A 23 0.40 -7.05 4.51
N LEU A 24 1.68 -6.67 4.63
CA LEU A 24 2.39 -5.94 3.57
C LEU A 24 2.51 -6.74 2.27
N VAL A 25 2.84 -8.02 2.36
CA VAL A 25 2.93 -8.91 1.18
C VAL A 25 1.55 -9.05 0.54
N HIS A 26 0.51 -9.28 1.33
CA HIS A 26 -0.86 -9.36 0.84
C HIS A 26 -1.27 -8.06 0.13
N LEU A 27 -1.01 -6.90 0.75
CA LEU A 27 -1.29 -5.59 0.18
C LEU A 27 -0.52 -5.37 -1.13
N ALA A 28 0.76 -5.75 -1.17
CA ALA A 28 1.57 -5.65 -2.37
C ALA A 28 1.03 -6.53 -3.50
N LEU A 29 0.61 -7.76 -3.21
CA LEU A 29 0.07 -8.69 -4.21
C LEU A 29 -1.30 -8.23 -4.75
N VAL A 30 -2.20 -7.78 -3.87
CA VAL A 30 -3.59 -7.48 -4.22
C VAL A 30 -3.76 -6.07 -4.77
N GLN A 31 -2.98 -5.10 -4.31
CA GLN A 31 -3.14 -3.69 -4.65
C GLN A 31 -1.91 -3.10 -5.34
N GLY A 32 -0.69 -3.47 -4.94
CA GLY A 32 0.53 -2.90 -5.51
C GLY A 32 0.94 -3.48 -6.86
N LEU A 33 0.73 -4.78 -7.07
CA LEU A 33 1.18 -5.53 -8.24
C LEU A 33 0.28 -5.50 -9.48
N PRO A 34 -1.07 -5.40 -9.39
CA PRO A 34 -1.93 -5.62 -10.55
C PRO A 34 -1.57 -4.79 -11.78
N VAL A 35 -1.35 -3.49 -11.59
CA VAL A 35 -1.06 -2.57 -12.69
C VAL A 35 0.35 -2.78 -13.26
N PRO A 36 1.44 -2.79 -12.46
CA PRO A 36 2.77 -3.10 -12.97
C PRO A 36 2.84 -4.45 -13.69
N MET A 37 2.17 -5.47 -13.16
CA MET A 37 2.18 -6.81 -13.73
C MET A 37 1.46 -6.86 -15.09
N LEU A 38 0.29 -6.22 -15.20
CA LEU A 38 -0.43 -6.13 -16.48
C LEU A 38 0.39 -5.38 -17.55
N VAL A 39 1.07 -4.30 -17.18
CA VAL A 39 1.97 -3.56 -18.09
C VAL A 39 3.13 -4.44 -18.55
N ALA A 40 3.81 -5.12 -17.62
CA ALA A 40 4.92 -6.00 -17.93
C ALA A 40 4.50 -7.17 -18.85
N LEU A 41 3.35 -7.77 -18.57
CA LEU A 41 2.79 -8.87 -19.38
C LEU A 41 2.36 -8.39 -20.77
N ALA A 42 1.80 -7.19 -20.90
CA ALA A 42 1.45 -6.62 -22.21
C ALA A 42 2.71 -6.37 -23.08
N ILE A 43 3.78 -5.85 -22.47
CA ILE A 43 5.07 -5.67 -23.16
C ILE A 43 5.65 -7.02 -23.58
N ALA A 44 5.69 -8.00 -22.67
CA ALA A 44 6.20 -9.34 -22.97
C ALA A 44 5.39 -10.02 -24.10
N ALA A 45 4.07 -9.93 -24.04
CA ALA A 45 3.17 -10.49 -25.06
C ALA A 45 3.47 -9.94 -26.46
N SER A 46 3.85 -8.67 -26.57
CA SER A 46 4.15 -8.01 -27.85
C SER A 46 5.45 -8.48 -28.50
N THR A 47 6.34 -9.14 -27.74
CA THR A 47 7.67 -9.54 -28.22
C THR A 47 7.81 -11.05 -28.38
N THR A 48 7.27 -11.84 -27.46
CA THR A 48 7.52 -13.31 -27.39
C THR A 48 6.25 -14.15 -27.39
N GLY A 49 5.07 -13.53 -27.42
CA GLY A 49 3.78 -14.22 -27.26
C GLY A 49 3.45 -14.52 -25.79
N ILE A 50 2.32 -15.20 -25.54
CA ILE A 50 1.79 -15.43 -24.19
C ILE A 50 1.76 -16.93 -23.88
N SER A 51 2.48 -17.34 -22.83
CA SER A 51 2.39 -18.69 -22.26
C SER A 51 1.10 -18.90 -21.45
N GLY A 52 0.73 -20.15 -21.17
CA GLY A 52 -0.46 -20.46 -20.37
C GLY A 52 -0.43 -19.83 -18.97
N SER A 53 0.74 -19.83 -18.31
CA SER A 53 0.93 -19.19 -17.00
C SER A 53 0.83 -17.67 -17.07
N ALA A 54 1.40 -17.05 -18.11
CA ALA A 54 1.25 -15.62 -18.34
C ALA A 54 -0.21 -15.22 -18.55
N ARG A 55 -1.01 -16.03 -19.26
CA ARG A 55 -2.44 -15.79 -19.42
C ARG A 55 -3.20 -15.84 -18.09
N LEU A 56 -2.90 -16.81 -17.23
CA LEU A 56 -3.50 -16.89 -15.89
C LEU A 56 -3.14 -15.66 -15.05
N LEU A 57 -1.88 -15.23 -15.07
CA LEU A 57 -1.44 -14.02 -14.37
C LEU A 57 -2.17 -12.78 -14.90
N THR A 58 -2.36 -12.64 -16.20
CA THR A 58 -3.16 -11.54 -16.78
C THR A 58 -4.59 -11.55 -16.26
N VAL A 59 -5.24 -12.72 -16.21
CA VAL A 59 -6.62 -12.84 -15.71
C VAL A 59 -6.70 -12.48 -14.23
N VAL A 60 -5.80 -13.00 -13.39
CA VAL A 60 -5.81 -12.72 -11.94
C VAL A 60 -5.58 -11.24 -11.67
N ASN A 61 -4.56 -10.63 -12.26
CA ASN A 61 -4.27 -9.21 -12.04
C ASN A 61 -5.35 -8.31 -12.67
N GLY A 62 -5.90 -8.70 -13.82
CA GLY A 62 -7.02 -8.02 -14.46
C GLY A 62 -8.30 -8.06 -13.61
N ALA A 63 -8.59 -9.20 -12.98
CA ALA A 63 -9.73 -9.34 -12.07
C ALA A 63 -9.56 -8.46 -10.81
N LEU A 64 -8.36 -8.45 -10.21
CA LEU A 64 -8.05 -7.59 -9.06
C LEU A 64 -8.23 -6.10 -9.39
N LEU A 65 -7.69 -5.65 -10.53
CA LEU A 65 -7.90 -4.27 -11.01
C LEU A 65 -9.38 -4.01 -11.30
N GLY A 66 -10.08 -4.98 -11.90
CA GLY A 66 -11.52 -4.89 -12.17
C GLY A 66 -12.34 -4.69 -10.89
N VAL A 67 -12.03 -5.42 -9.82
CA VAL A 67 -12.67 -5.23 -8.50
C VAL A 67 -12.43 -3.81 -7.99
N HIS A 68 -11.20 -3.29 -8.07
CA HIS A 68 -10.92 -1.91 -7.66
C HIS A 68 -11.76 -0.91 -8.47
N LEU A 69 -11.75 -1.01 -9.80
CA LEU A 69 -12.54 -0.12 -10.67
C LEU A 69 -14.05 -0.20 -10.37
N LEU A 70 -14.57 -1.39 -10.08
CA LEU A 70 -15.97 -1.56 -9.67
C LEU A 70 -16.28 -0.86 -8.35
N LEU A 71 -15.34 -0.90 -7.39
CA LEU A 71 -15.49 -0.24 -6.09
C LEU A 71 -15.43 1.29 -6.18
N LEU A 72 -14.77 1.87 -7.20
CA LEU A 72 -14.76 3.34 -7.39
C LEU A 72 -16.16 3.92 -7.61
N ARG A 73 -17.07 3.17 -8.24
CA ARG A 73 -18.45 3.66 -8.47
C ARG A 73 -19.22 3.95 -7.18
N PRO A 74 -19.44 3.00 -6.27
CA PRO A 74 -20.12 3.29 -5.01
C PRO A 74 -19.32 4.30 -4.17
N LEU A 75 -17.97 4.21 -4.19
CA LEU A 75 -17.11 5.10 -3.43
C LEU A 75 -17.23 6.56 -3.88
N SER A 76 -17.47 6.81 -5.17
CA SER A 76 -17.62 8.16 -5.73
C SER A 76 -18.67 8.98 -4.98
N ARG A 77 -19.78 8.35 -4.54
CA ARG A 77 -20.86 9.02 -3.82
C ARG A 77 -20.45 9.55 -2.45
N SER A 78 -19.37 9.02 -1.87
CA SER A 78 -18.82 9.45 -0.59
C SER A 78 -17.84 10.63 -0.73
N TYR A 79 -17.43 10.97 -1.95
CA TYR A 79 -16.47 12.05 -2.21
C TYR A 79 -17.16 13.26 -2.84
N ASP A 80 -16.93 14.42 -2.22
CA ASP A 80 -17.49 15.71 -2.65
C ASP A 80 -16.92 16.18 -4.01
N ARG A 81 -15.71 15.70 -4.37
CA ARG A 81 -15.06 15.99 -5.66
C ARG A 81 -14.64 14.70 -6.36
N GLN A 82 -15.19 14.48 -7.55
CA GLN A 82 -14.94 13.29 -8.38
C GLN A 82 -14.13 13.66 -9.63
N GLY A 83 -12.93 14.22 -9.43
CA GLY A 83 -12.04 14.63 -10.53
C GLY A 83 -11.31 13.46 -11.21
N PRO A 84 -10.48 13.73 -12.23
CA PRO A 84 -9.68 12.71 -12.90
C PRO A 84 -8.73 11.97 -11.94
N THR A 85 -8.25 12.65 -10.90
CA THR A 85 -7.42 12.05 -9.85
C THR A 85 -8.13 10.96 -9.04
N PHE A 86 -9.46 11.07 -8.89
CA PHE A 86 -10.27 10.03 -8.23
C PHE A 86 -10.40 8.80 -9.14
N TRP A 87 -10.76 9.00 -10.42
CA TRP A 87 -10.95 7.90 -11.36
C TRP A 87 -9.65 7.19 -11.76
N LEU A 88 -8.52 7.90 -11.64
CA LEU A 88 -7.18 7.36 -11.89
C LEU A 88 -6.45 6.94 -10.60
N SER A 89 -7.16 6.81 -9.47
CA SER A 89 -6.54 6.44 -8.19
C SER A 89 -5.82 5.09 -8.23
N TRP A 90 -6.28 4.16 -9.08
CA TRP A 90 -5.65 2.85 -9.29
C TRP A 90 -4.20 2.94 -9.80
N LEU A 91 -3.81 4.03 -10.46
CA LEU A 91 -2.41 4.28 -10.84
C LEU A 91 -1.52 4.67 -9.65
N ALA A 92 -2.12 5.23 -8.60
CA ALA A 92 -1.41 5.63 -7.40
C ALA A 92 -1.19 4.48 -6.42
N ASP A 93 -1.89 3.34 -6.60
CA ASP A 93 -1.81 2.18 -5.72
C ASP A 93 -0.37 1.65 -5.51
N PRO A 94 0.45 1.44 -6.55
CA PRO A 94 1.83 0.97 -6.35
C PRO A 94 2.66 1.94 -5.51
N LEU A 95 2.46 3.25 -5.72
CA LEU A 95 3.14 4.29 -4.95
C LEU A 95 2.63 4.34 -3.50
N ALA A 96 1.33 4.14 -3.28
CA ALA A 96 0.73 4.05 -1.96
C ALA A 96 1.30 2.86 -1.18
N VAL A 97 1.37 1.68 -1.80
CA VAL A 97 1.98 0.48 -1.20
C VAL A 97 3.45 0.72 -0.90
N ALA A 98 4.22 1.26 -1.85
CA ALA A 98 5.64 1.59 -1.62
C ALA A 98 5.81 2.54 -0.43
N ARG A 99 4.92 3.55 -0.31
CA ARG A 99 4.95 4.49 0.82
C ARG A 99 4.65 3.82 2.15
N ILE A 100 3.71 2.87 2.18
CA ILE A 100 3.35 2.07 3.36
C ILE A 100 4.52 1.17 3.76
N VAL A 101 5.18 0.51 2.81
CA VAL A 101 6.39 -0.30 3.07
C VAL A 101 7.49 0.58 3.66
N VAL A 102 7.78 1.72 3.06
CA VAL A 102 8.77 2.68 3.60
C VAL A 102 8.40 3.16 4.99
N SER A 103 7.11 3.45 5.24
CA SER A 103 6.63 3.84 6.57
C SER A 103 6.73 2.70 7.58
N THR A 104 6.60 1.46 7.13
CA THR A 104 6.73 0.29 8.00
C THR A 104 8.20 0.04 8.34
N VAL A 105 9.12 0.30 7.43
CA VAL A 105 10.56 0.16 7.70
C VAL A 105 11.11 1.35 8.51
N ARG A 106 10.66 2.58 8.22
CA ARG A 106 11.15 3.80 8.88
C ARG A 106 10.40 4.06 10.19
N HIS A 107 11.14 4.06 11.29
CA HIS A 107 10.61 4.30 12.63
C HIS A 107 10.61 5.81 12.96
N GLU A 108 9.49 6.50 12.74
CA GLU A 108 9.35 7.91 13.14
C GLU A 108 8.95 7.99 14.63
N ARG A 109 9.90 8.35 15.52
CA ARG A 109 9.72 8.44 16.99
C ARG A 109 9.30 9.84 17.47
N GLN A 110 8.81 10.69 16.59
CA GLN A 110 8.44 12.07 16.90
C GLN A 110 6.94 12.27 16.76
N TRP A 111 6.32 12.85 17.79
CA TRP A 111 4.89 13.16 17.81
C TRP A 111 4.68 14.61 18.22
N ARG A 112 4.12 15.47 17.35
CA ARG A 112 3.90 16.90 17.63
C ARG A 112 5.12 17.59 18.24
N GLY A 113 6.30 17.33 17.68
CA GLY A 113 7.58 17.87 18.16
C GLY A 113 8.15 17.20 19.42
N ARG A 114 7.46 16.24 20.04
CA ARG A 114 7.98 15.49 21.20
C ARG A 114 8.74 14.26 20.73
N SER A 115 10.00 14.16 21.14
CA SER A 115 10.84 12.98 20.92
C SER A 115 10.79 12.11 22.17
N TYR A 116 10.24 10.90 22.06
CA TYR A 116 10.27 9.93 23.16
C TYR A 116 11.62 9.21 23.14
N ARG A 117 12.58 9.72 23.91
CA ARG A 117 13.80 8.97 24.25
C ARG A 117 13.41 7.96 25.33
N ARG A 118 13.77 6.69 25.15
CA ARG A 118 13.54 5.62 26.13
C ARG A 118 14.13 6.10 27.47
N ALA A 119 13.30 6.24 28.50
CA ALA A 119 13.78 6.60 29.82
C ALA A 119 14.80 5.54 30.25
N SER A 120 16.02 5.96 30.58
CA SER A 120 16.98 5.08 31.22
C SER A 120 16.38 4.63 32.56
N PRO A 121 16.40 3.34 32.90
CA PRO A 121 15.96 2.90 34.22
C PRO A 121 16.95 3.49 35.25
N GLY A 122 16.52 4.52 35.98
CA GLY A 122 17.32 5.09 37.08
C GLY A 122 17.33 6.61 37.28
N SER A 123 16.45 7.42 36.68
CA SER A 123 16.34 8.84 37.07
C SER A 123 15.37 9.01 38.26
N PRO A 124 15.83 9.39 39.46
CA PRO A 124 14.93 9.73 40.56
C PRO A 124 14.17 11.01 40.21
N SER A 125 12.85 10.98 40.40
CA SER A 125 12.00 12.18 40.39
C SER A 125 12.36 13.05 41.59
N ALA A 126 12.87 14.24 41.32
CA ALA A 126 12.95 15.33 42.29
C ALA A 126 11.63 16.08 42.34
#